data_AF-A0A2R6A9P5-F1
#
_entry.id   AF-A0A2R6A9P5-F1
#
_cell.length_a   1.000
_cell.length_b   1.000
_cell.length_c   1.000
_cell.angle_alpha   90.00
_cell.angle_beta   90.00
_cell.angle_gamma   90.00
#
_symmetry.space_group_name_H-M   'P 1'
#
loop_
_entity.id
_entity.type
_entity.pdbx_description
1 polymer ?
#
loop_
_entity_poly.entity_id
_entity_poly.type
_entity_poly.pdbx_seq_one_letter_code
_entity_poly.pdbx_strand_id
1 'polypeptide(L)'
;MYSLGIDPLTEFFDALDNPLTRKYYERRIRVFFAHAGIEGKDLREQASAFVRRAKEDPSYAYYAVTGFVRFEKERVERGEITAGTLTNFVKAVKLFCEQNDIMLNWKKSLK
;
A
#
# COMPACT_ATOMS: atom_id res chain seq x y z
N MET A 1 2.74 -25.19 -4.89
CA MET A 1 1.46 -25.27 -5.62
C MET A 1 0.77 -23.93 -5.43
N TYR A 2 0.97 -22.98 -6.33
CA TYR A 2 0.40 -21.64 -6.22
C TYR A 2 -1.10 -21.72 -6.55
N SER A 3 -1.95 -21.24 -5.65
CA SER A 3 -3.34 -20.93 -5.97
C SER A 3 -3.33 -19.96 -7.16
N LEU A 4 -4.24 -20.18 -8.13
CA LEU A 4 -4.48 -19.38 -9.33
C LEU A 4 -5.02 -17.96 -8.98
N GLY A 5 -4.30 -17.21 -8.15
CA GLY A 5 -4.53 -15.80 -7.90
C GLY A 5 -3.73 -14.96 -8.89
N ILE A 6 -4.36 -13.97 -9.50
CA ILE A 6 -3.67 -12.97 -10.31
C ILE A 6 -2.64 -12.26 -9.43
N ASP A 7 -1.50 -11.93 -10.03
CA ASP A 7 -0.42 -11.25 -9.33
C ASP A 7 -0.87 -9.90 -8.74
N PRO A 8 -0.59 -9.62 -7.45
CA PRO A 8 -1.05 -8.38 -6.81
C PRO A 8 -0.67 -7.07 -7.47
N LEU A 9 0.48 -7.02 -8.15
CA LEU A 9 0.90 -5.84 -8.89
C LEU A 9 0.19 -5.73 -10.24
N THR A 10 -0.13 -6.86 -10.88
CA THR A 10 -0.93 -6.87 -12.11
C THR A 10 -2.30 -6.23 -11.85
N GLU A 11 -3.05 -6.71 -10.86
CA GLU A 11 -4.36 -6.14 -10.49
C GLU A 11 -4.25 -4.64 -10.16
N PHE A 12 -3.24 -4.27 -9.37
CA PHE A 12 -3.02 -2.88 -9.00
C PHE A 12 -2.70 -1.97 -10.18
N PHE A 13 -1.88 -2.43 -11.11
CA PHE A 13 -1.43 -1.61 -12.24
C PHE A 13 -2.42 -1.59 -13.40
N ASP A 14 -3.24 -2.63 -13.55
CA ASP A 14 -4.31 -2.67 -14.57
C ASP A 14 -5.41 -1.65 -14.26
N ALA A 15 -5.60 -1.28 -12.99
CA ALA A 15 -6.45 -0.15 -12.60
C ALA A 15 -5.88 1.25 -12.95
N LEU A 16 -4.67 1.32 -13.51
CA LEU A 16 -3.96 2.57 -13.81
C LEU A 16 -3.60 2.68 -15.29
N ASP A 17 -4.45 3.36 -16.06
CA ASP A 17 -4.27 3.56 -17.51
C ASP A 17 -3.09 4.46 -17.87
N ASN A 18 -2.80 5.47 -17.03
CA ASN A 18 -1.76 6.45 -17.32
C ASN A 18 -0.38 5.95 -16.84
N PRO A 19 0.63 5.79 -17.74
CA PRO A 19 1.95 5.28 -17.37
C PRO A 19 2.69 6.12 -16.32
N LEU A 20 2.49 7.45 -16.35
CA LEU A 20 3.10 8.35 -15.37
C LEU A 20 2.46 8.16 -14.00
N THR A 21 1.14 8.02 -13.93
CA THR A 21 0.41 7.68 -12.70
C THR A 21 0.88 6.34 -12.14
N ARG A 22 1.04 5.32 -13.00
CA ARG A 22 1.57 4.00 -12.65
C ARG A 22 2.93 4.10 -11.95
N LYS A 23 3.88 4.85 -12.53
CA LYS A 23 5.22 5.08 -11.95
C LYS A 23 5.16 5.80 -10.59
N TYR A 24 4.27 6.78 -10.44
CA TYR A 24 4.10 7.46 -9.16
C TYR A 24 3.51 6.54 -8.09
N TYR A 25 2.55 5.71 -8.46
CA TYR A 25 1.90 4.75 -7.55
C TYR A 25 2.87 3.65 -7.14
N GLU A 26 3.65 3.10 -8.08
CA GLU A 26 4.72 2.15 -7.79
C GLU A 26 5.69 2.68 -6.73
N ARG A 27 6.21 3.91 -6.93
CA ARG A 27 7.12 4.54 -5.97
C ARG A 27 6.50 4.66 -4.58
N ARG A 28 5.21 4.98 -4.49
CA ARG A 28 4.50 5.13 -3.21
C ARG A 28 4.31 3.78 -2.51
N ILE A 29 3.99 2.72 -3.26
CA ILE A 29 3.88 1.37 -2.70
C ILE A 29 5.24 0.88 -2.20
N ARG A 30 6.33 1.16 -2.92
CA ARG A 30 7.69 0.84 -2.44
C ARG A 30 7.99 1.50 -1.08
N VAL A 31 7.65 2.77 -0.93
CA VAL A 31 7.83 3.49 0.35
C VAL A 31 6.97 2.89 1.45
N PHE A 32 5.71 2.57 1.15
CA PHE A 32 4.81 1.90 2.10
C PHE A 32 5.36 0.55 2.55
N PHE A 33 5.77 -0.32 1.63
CA PHE A 33 6.30 -1.65 1.96
C PHE A 33 7.62 -1.57 2.71
N ALA A 34 8.48 -0.60 2.38
CA ALA A 34 9.70 -0.36 3.15
C ALA A 34 9.37 0.05 4.59
N HIS A 35 8.41 0.94 4.80
CA HIS A 35 7.96 1.33 6.15
C HIS A 35 7.33 0.16 6.91
N ALA A 36 6.48 -0.63 6.27
CA ALA A 36 5.79 -1.76 6.86
C ALA A 36 6.71 -2.98 7.09
N GLY A 37 7.99 -2.91 6.70
CA GLY A 37 8.96 -3.99 6.87
C GLY A 37 8.63 -5.23 6.06
N ILE A 38 8.05 -5.06 4.87
CA ILE A 38 7.67 -6.19 4.02
C ILE A 38 8.93 -6.76 3.37
N GLU A 39 9.25 -8.01 3.70
CA GLU A 39 10.37 -8.74 3.10
C GLU A 39 10.04 -9.24 1.69
N GLY A 40 11.07 -9.28 0.84
CA GLY A 40 11.00 -9.77 -0.54
C GLY A 40 12.19 -9.28 -1.35
N LYS A 41 12.62 -10.04 -2.36
CA LYS A 41 13.76 -9.67 -3.23
C LYS A 41 13.43 -8.50 -4.15
N ASP A 42 12.16 -8.35 -4.50
CA ASP A 42 11.65 -7.29 -5.33
C ASP A 42 10.23 -6.88 -4.91
N LEU A 43 9.68 -5.88 -5.60
CA LEU A 43 8.36 -5.34 -5.29
C LEU A 43 7.25 -6.38 -5.45
N ARG A 44 7.41 -7.35 -6.37
CA ARG A 44 6.42 -8.39 -6.63
C ARG A 44 6.35 -9.36 -5.47
N GLU A 45 7.51 -9.85 -5.03
CA GLU A 45 7.59 -10.71 -3.85
C GLU A 45 7.06 -10.00 -2.59
N GLN A 46 7.38 -8.71 -2.41
CA GLN A 46 6.84 -7.92 -1.31
C GLN A 46 5.31 -7.80 -1.39
N ALA A 47 4.76 -7.49 -2.58
CA ALA A 47 3.32 -7.38 -2.78
C ALA A 47 2.61 -8.71 -2.46
N SER A 48 3.13 -9.83 -2.96
CA SER A 48 2.60 -11.17 -2.64
C SER A 48 2.68 -11.49 -1.15
N ALA A 49 3.78 -11.15 -0.48
CA ALA A 49 3.96 -11.36 0.95
C ALA A 49 2.94 -10.56 1.78
N PHE A 50 2.77 -9.27 1.45
CA PHE A 50 1.81 -8.40 2.12
C PHE A 50 0.37 -8.90 1.89
N VAL A 51 -0.04 -9.18 0.65
CA VAL A 51 -1.41 -9.61 0.34
C VAL A 51 -1.75 -10.93 1.02
N ARG A 52 -0.84 -11.91 0.97
CA ARG A 52 -1.04 -13.20 1.65
C ARG A 52 -1.31 -13.00 3.14
N ARG A 53 -0.43 -12.26 3.81
CA ARG A 53 -0.56 -12.04 5.26
C ARG A 53 -1.78 -11.18 5.62
N ALA A 54 -2.10 -10.19 4.79
CA ALA A 54 -3.30 -9.36 4.96
C ALA A 54 -4.61 -10.15 4.82
N LYS A 55 -4.65 -11.16 3.93
CA LYS A 55 -5.80 -12.04 3.76
C LYS A 55 -5.93 -13.06 4.90
N GLU A 56 -4.81 -13.52 5.47
CA GLU A 56 -4.78 -14.41 6.63
C GLU A 56 -5.12 -13.68 7.93
N ASP A 57 -4.64 -12.44 8.10
CA ASP A 57 -4.87 -11.59 9.26
C ASP A 57 -5.22 -10.15 8.84
N PRO A 58 -6.51 -9.78 8.80
CA PRO A 58 -6.93 -8.42 8.48
C PRO A 58 -6.38 -7.36 9.44
N SER A 59 -6.05 -7.74 10.69
CA SER A 59 -5.46 -6.81 11.67
C SER A 59 -4.05 -6.41 11.24
N TYR A 60 -3.30 -7.31 10.61
CA TYR A 60 -1.97 -7.01 10.07
C TYR A 60 -2.01 -5.86 9.05
N ALA A 61 -2.94 -5.91 8.09
CA ALA A 61 -3.12 -4.85 7.11
C ALA A 61 -3.52 -3.52 7.78
N TYR A 62 -4.41 -3.58 8.78
CA TYR A 62 -4.80 -2.40 9.55
C TYR A 62 -3.60 -1.75 10.24
N TYR A 63 -2.77 -2.53 10.95
CA TYR A 63 -1.61 -1.98 11.66
C TYR A 63 -0.52 -1.46 10.70
N ALA A 64 -0.26 -2.15 9.60
CA ALA A 64 0.67 -1.68 8.58
C ALA A 64 0.24 -0.33 7.98
N VAL A 65 -1.04 -0.20 7.60
CA VAL A 65 -1.57 1.03 7.00
C VAL A 65 -1.63 2.16 8.03
N THR A 66 -2.13 1.91 9.23
CA THR A 66 -2.22 2.96 10.28
C THR A 66 -0.85 3.43 10.76
N GLY A 67 0.11 2.51 10.92
CA GLY A 67 1.50 2.85 11.23
C GLY A 67 2.10 3.78 10.17
N PHE A 68 1.92 3.42 8.89
CA PHE A 68 2.42 4.23 7.78
C PHE A 68 1.76 5.62 7.71
N VAL A 69 0.44 5.70 7.86
CA VAL A 69 -0.27 6.98 7.85
C VAL A 69 0.16 7.88 9.01
N ARG A 70 0.35 7.30 10.21
CA ARG A 70 0.84 8.04 11.37
C ARG A 70 2.25 8.57 11.12
N PHE A 71 3.15 7.73 10.63
CA PHE A 71 4.51 8.13 10.29
C PHE A 71 4.54 9.28 9.28
N GLU A 72 3.77 9.20 8.19
CA GLU A 72 3.70 10.28 7.20
C GLU A 72 2.99 11.54 7.74
N LYS A 73 2.03 11.43 8.67
CA LYS A 73 1.47 12.60 9.38
C LYS A 73 2.53 13.34 10.19
N GLU A 74 3.36 12.61 10.95
CA GLU A 74 4.47 13.22 11.69
C GLU A 74 5.47 13.92 10.74
N ARG A 75 5.68 13.39 9.53
CA ARG A 75 6.49 14.04 8.50
C ARG A 75 5.85 15.31 7.93
N VAL A 76 4.52 15.37 7.86
CA VAL A 76 3.78 16.61 7.53
C VAL A 76 3.98 17.65 8.63
N GLU A 77 3.86 17.26 9.90
CA GLU A 77 4.03 18.16 11.05
C GLU A 77 5.46 18.73 11.12
N ARG A 78 6.47 17.93 10.75
CA ARG A 78 7.87 18.37 10.62
C ARG A 78 8.17 19.15 9.34
N GLY A 79 7.20 19.33 8.45
CA GLY A 79 7.38 20.06 7.18
C GLY A 79 8.22 19.31 6.13
N GLU A 80 8.49 18.02 6.32
CA GLU A 80 9.26 17.20 5.37
C GLU A 80 8.46 16.88 4.11
N ILE A 81 7.13 16.80 4.23
CA ILE A 81 6.20 16.59 3.12
C ILE A 81 4.96 17.47 3.30
N THR A 82 4.26 17.71 2.19
CA THR A 82 2.96 18.41 2.24
C THR A 82 1.83 17.45 2.62
N ALA A 83 0.72 17.99 3.14
CA ALA A 83 -0.51 17.22 3.32
C ALA A 83 -1.04 16.61 2.00
N GLY A 84 -0.77 17.27 0.87
CA GLY A 84 -1.07 16.73 -0.46
C GLY A 84 -0.25 15.49 -0.79
N THR A 85 1.02 15.45 -0.39
CA THR A 85 1.89 14.27 -0.54
C THR A 85 1.37 13.09 0.29
N LEU A 86 0.99 13.32 1.55
CA LEU A 86 0.36 12.30 2.40
C LEU A 86 -0.93 11.77 1.76
N THR A 87 -1.79 12.67 1.26
CA THR A 87 -3.03 12.27 0.56
C THR A 87 -2.74 11.37 -0.64
N ASN A 88 -1.66 11.66 -1.39
CA ASN A 88 -1.26 10.86 -2.54
C ASN A 88 -0.71 9.48 -2.13
N PHE A 89 0.01 9.37 -1.02
CA PHE A 89 0.40 8.08 -0.45
C PHE A 89 -0.82 7.24 -0.08
N VAL A 90 -1.76 7.83 0.67
CA VAL A 90 -3.00 7.16 1.07
C VAL A 90 -3.79 6.67 -0.13
N LYS A 91 -3.92 7.47 -1.19
CA LYS A 91 -4.61 7.06 -2.43
C LYS A 91 -3.98 5.82 -3.07
N ALA A 92 -2.64 5.75 -3.13
CA ALA A 92 -1.95 4.62 -3.72
C ALA A 92 -2.12 3.34 -2.88
N VAL A 93 -1.90 3.43 -1.56
CA VAL A 93 -2.07 2.30 -0.64
C VAL A 93 -3.51 1.81 -0.63
N LYS A 94 -4.47 2.73 -0.66
CA LYS A 94 -5.89 2.41 -0.75
C LYS A 94 -6.25 1.66 -2.01
N LEU A 95 -5.87 2.18 -3.17
CA LEU A 95 -6.13 1.50 -4.44
C LEU A 95 -5.49 0.10 -4.46
N PHE A 96 -4.25 -0.04 -3.99
CA PHE A 96 -3.57 -1.34 -3.92
C PHE A 96 -4.37 -2.36 -3.08
N CYS A 97 -4.84 -1.95 -1.90
CA CYS A 97 -5.65 -2.81 -1.04
C CYS A 97 -7.01 -3.15 -1.68
N GLU A 98 -7.67 -2.18 -2.31
CA GLU A 98 -8.96 -2.38 -2.99
C GLU A 98 -8.85 -3.35 -4.17
N GLN A 99 -7.82 -3.23 -5.02
CA GLN A 99 -7.59 -4.15 -6.15
C GLN A 99 -7.18 -5.57 -5.71
N ASN A 100 -6.77 -5.74 -4.45
CA ASN A 100 -6.34 -7.03 -3.91
C ASN A 100 -7.34 -7.63 -2.91
N ASP A 101 -8.57 -7.10 -2.85
CA ASP A 101 -9.63 -7.52 -1.94
C ASP A 101 -9.23 -7.50 -0.45
N ILE A 102 -8.37 -6.55 -0.05
CA ILE A 102 -7.97 -6.38 1.34
C ILE A 102 -8.99 -5.46 2.03
N MET A 103 -9.84 -6.06 2.87
CA MET A 103 -10.91 -5.35 3.57
C MET A 103 -10.36 -4.49 4.73
N LEU A 104 -10.40 -3.17 4.56
CA LEU A 104 -10.01 -2.19 5.58
C LEU A 104 -11.10 -1.15 5.83
N ASN A 105 -11.31 -0.80 7.11
CA ASN A 105 -12.12 0.35 7.47
C ASN A 105 -11.29 1.63 7.33
N TRP A 106 -11.24 2.19 6.12
CA TRP A 106 -10.47 3.40 5.80
C TRP A 106 -10.80 4.60 6.68
N LYS A 107 -12.06 4.77 7.11
CA LYS A 107 -12.44 5.86 8.02
C LYS A 107 -11.76 5.72 9.38
N LYS A 108 -11.56 4.50 9.85
CA LYS A 108 -10.83 4.22 11.09
C LYS A 108 -9.31 4.31 10.87
N SER A 109 -8.80 3.80 9.76
CA SER A 109 -7.36 3.73 9.48
C SER A 109 -6.71 5.09 9.15
N LEU A 110 -7.51 6.10 8.80
CA LEU A 110 -7.01 7.44 8.46
C LEU A 110 -7.15 8.46 9.60
N LYS A 111 -7.76 8.08 10.73
CA LYS A 111 -7.79 8.91 11.94
C LYS A 111 -6.39 9.13 12.48
#